data_AF-Q0TXL8-F1
#
_entry.id   AF-Q0TXL8-F1
#
_cell.length_a   1.000
_cell.length_b   1.000
_cell.length_c   1.000
_cell.angle_alpha   90.00
_cell.angle_beta   90.00
_cell.angle_gamma   90.00
#
_symmetry.space_group_name_H-M   'P 1'
#
loop_
_entity.id
_entity.type
_entity.pdbx_description
1 polymer ?
#
loop_
_entity_poly.entity_id
_entity_poly.type
_entity_poly.pdbx_seq_one_letter_code
_entity_poly.pdbx_strand_id
1 'polypeptide(L)'
;MQYLSLTPIALALDDKIRHPSWDAAFEEEERERQRKARLVEKLKLHTVISRPPSQKEAALPMLIEQVNCSWELNALLQQNIGMIGRRMNRSQSVSERVADSANDLWDYVYMALSYIVHVWLWPILGQVFVSILMANRVAAEVLLRVLHWRPAASPDGPALKDMSATAQQIDIRLQQFCYWPIQYLTLRKRRTSWGSITNSHPDYIRFYNSLWLVANDIIMGIAVASYIMDNFNAVADNIDMIFSTWSIDGLRRMITWLMGSPGGLKLNNELADFLGDLFLWVIDYWAGTPSTTTPKYIHLLIHLGCISVLRPNLPLFIKLLSLSSFAGATMPISLFMDLVSLLTLHIYAFYIASARIFHWQLTIMISLFHLFRGKKRNVLRHRIEFFFLLPTVWVFYLTFACARVAVIALKAGLEIGLACLNHFPLFAVMLRLKDPARLPGGISFQLLDSTHPQAAYVRLKSVPLSLRAMFNPYFELGGRIRKHYFAPGVFLSLASGEFVPPMNRRSLYSLQYSMLPVERAGVGELWEESI
;
A
#
# COMPACT_ATOMS: atom_id res chain seq x y z
N MET A 1 18.27 -12.06 -23.66
CA MET A 1 18.46 -13.28 -22.83
C MET A 1 17.19 -14.08 -22.95
N GLN A 2 17.24 -15.28 -23.55
CA GLN A 2 16.09 -16.18 -23.54
C GLN A 2 16.21 -17.03 -22.29
N TYR A 3 15.28 -16.87 -21.35
CA TYR A 3 15.35 -17.49 -20.03
C TYR A 3 14.10 -18.35 -19.81
N LEU A 4 14.30 -19.64 -19.56
CA LEU A 4 13.23 -20.63 -19.41
C LEU A 4 13.05 -20.95 -17.92
N SER A 5 11.80 -20.93 -17.46
CA SER A 5 11.42 -21.31 -16.09
C SER A 5 10.15 -22.13 -16.11
N LEU A 6 10.08 -23.16 -15.25
CA LEU A 6 8.88 -23.98 -15.07
C LEU A 6 7.79 -23.25 -14.32
N THR A 7 8.18 -22.55 -13.25
CA THR A 7 7.27 -21.80 -12.40
C THR A 7 7.24 -20.33 -12.83
N PRO A 8 6.07 -19.67 -12.70
CA PRO A 8 6.00 -18.24 -12.91
C PRO A 8 6.85 -17.51 -11.88
N ILE A 9 7.54 -16.45 -12.30
CA ILE A 9 8.31 -15.60 -11.37
C ILE A 9 7.36 -14.96 -10.35
N ALA A 10 7.67 -15.14 -9.06
CA ALA A 10 6.95 -14.52 -7.96
C ALA A 10 7.44 -13.07 -7.73
N LEU A 11 6.56 -12.09 -7.99
CA LEU A 11 6.88 -10.67 -7.78
C LEU A 11 6.87 -10.26 -6.30
N ALA A 12 6.09 -10.94 -5.45
CA ALA A 12 6.10 -10.75 -3.99
C ALA A 12 7.00 -11.79 -3.30
N LEU A 13 7.50 -11.49 -2.09
CA LEU A 13 8.31 -12.42 -1.29
C LEU A 13 7.49 -13.66 -0.88
N ASP A 14 8.06 -14.85 -1.08
CA ASP A 14 7.41 -16.16 -0.87
C ASP A 14 7.20 -16.47 0.63
N ASP A 15 7.97 -15.83 1.52
CA ASP A 15 7.88 -16.00 2.98
C ASP A 15 6.48 -15.64 3.54
N LYS A 16 5.69 -14.86 2.80
CA LYS A 16 4.31 -14.50 3.19
C LYS A 16 3.27 -15.54 2.77
N ILE A 17 3.61 -16.48 1.87
CA ILE A 17 2.70 -17.56 1.47
C ILE A 17 2.68 -18.68 2.52
N ARG A 18 3.73 -18.78 3.37
CA ARG A 18 3.85 -19.77 4.45
C ARG A 18 3.46 -19.30 5.85
N HIS A 19 3.09 -18.03 6.04
CA HIS A 19 2.51 -17.55 7.30
C HIS A 19 0.99 -17.43 7.21
N PRO A 20 0.23 -18.48 7.59
CA PRO A 20 -1.21 -18.42 7.74
C PRO A 20 -1.56 -17.76 9.09
N SER A 21 -1.21 -16.49 9.29
CA SER A 21 -1.70 -15.74 10.46
C SER A 21 -1.45 -14.24 10.29
N TRP A 22 -2.50 -13.49 9.96
CA TRP A 22 -2.56 -12.08 10.33
C TRP A 22 -3.97 -11.81 10.84
N ASP A 23 -4.12 -12.04 12.15
CA ASP A 23 -5.35 -11.99 12.92
C ASP A 23 -6.04 -10.63 12.81
N ALA A 24 -7.17 -10.60 12.13
CA ALA A 24 -8.33 -9.76 12.46
C ALA A 24 -9.55 -10.16 11.62
N ALA A 25 -10.07 -11.34 11.92
CA ALA A 25 -11.49 -11.69 11.85
C ALA A 25 -11.66 -13.07 12.51
N PHE A 26 -11.31 -13.19 13.79
CA PHE A 26 -11.18 -14.47 14.51
C PHE A 26 -12.42 -15.38 14.34
N GLU A 27 -13.64 -14.83 14.30
CA GLU A 27 -14.87 -15.62 14.17
C GLU A 27 -15.26 -16.03 12.75
N GLU A 28 -14.87 -15.26 11.73
CA GLU A 28 -15.17 -15.59 10.33
C GLU A 28 -14.06 -16.45 9.72
N GLU A 29 -12.83 -16.25 10.17
CA GLU A 29 -11.68 -17.08 9.84
C GLU A 29 -11.77 -18.46 10.51
N GLU A 30 -12.25 -18.58 11.75
CA GLU A 30 -12.54 -19.91 12.33
C GLU A 30 -13.60 -20.66 11.55
N ARG A 31 -14.66 -19.98 11.10
CA ARG A 31 -15.68 -20.59 10.22
C ARG A 31 -15.11 -20.98 8.86
N GLU A 32 -14.23 -20.18 8.27
CA GLU A 32 -13.54 -20.54 7.03
C GLU A 32 -12.50 -21.64 7.23
N ARG A 33 -11.76 -21.67 8.34
CA ARG A 33 -10.84 -22.75 8.71
C ARG A 33 -11.60 -24.04 8.91
N GLN A 34 -12.72 -24.02 9.63
CA GLN A 34 -13.61 -25.18 9.78
C GLN A 34 -14.18 -25.63 8.43
N ARG A 35 -14.58 -24.70 7.55
CA ARG A 35 -15.07 -25.03 6.20
C ARG A 35 -13.97 -25.63 5.33
N LYS A 36 -12.75 -25.08 5.38
CA LYS A 36 -11.56 -25.60 4.69
C LYS A 36 -11.16 -26.96 5.24
N ALA A 37 -11.20 -27.17 6.56
CA ALA A 37 -10.95 -28.46 7.19
C ALA A 37 -11.98 -29.51 6.73
N ARG A 38 -13.28 -29.17 6.70
CA ARG A 38 -14.33 -30.03 6.13
C ARG A 38 -14.13 -30.30 4.64
N LEU A 39 -13.65 -29.32 3.87
CA LEU A 39 -13.30 -29.49 2.46
C LEU A 39 -12.08 -30.40 2.28
N VAL A 40 -11.07 -30.29 3.14
CA VAL A 40 -9.90 -31.18 3.16
C VAL A 40 -10.31 -32.60 3.55
N GLU A 41 -11.21 -32.78 4.51
CA GLU A 41 -11.81 -34.10 4.79
C GLU A 41 -12.60 -34.64 3.59
N LYS A 42 -13.42 -33.81 2.94
CA LYS A 42 -14.11 -34.21 1.70
C LYS A 42 -13.16 -34.50 0.54
N LEU A 43 -12.02 -33.81 0.47
CA LEU A 43 -10.96 -34.07 -0.51
C LEU A 43 -10.23 -35.36 -0.20
N LYS A 44 -10.05 -35.75 1.08
CA LYS A 44 -9.54 -37.08 1.45
C LYS A 44 -10.50 -38.20 1.03
N LEU A 45 -11.81 -37.92 1.01
CA LEU A 45 -12.83 -38.85 0.49
C LEU A 45 -12.84 -38.93 -1.05
N HIS A 46 -12.24 -37.96 -1.75
CA HIS A 46 -11.97 -38.06 -3.18
C HIS A 46 -10.58 -38.66 -3.36
N THR A 47 -10.44 -39.71 -4.16
CA THR A 47 -9.12 -40.16 -4.63
C THR A 47 -8.57 -39.15 -5.64
N VAL A 48 -8.11 -38.00 -5.15
CA VAL A 48 -7.15 -37.19 -5.89
C VAL A 48 -5.85 -37.96 -5.81
N ILE A 49 -5.63 -38.86 -6.78
CA ILE A 49 -4.36 -39.57 -6.93
C ILE A 49 -3.33 -38.53 -7.36
N SER A 50 -2.78 -37.79 -6.41
CA SER A 50 -1.53 -37.07 -6.62
C SER A 50 -0.48 -38.15 -6.77
N ARG A 51 -0.19 -38.50 -8.03
CA ARG A 51 0.88 -39.46 -8.32
C ARG A 51 2.18 -38.83 -7.81
N PRO A 52 3.03 -39.59 -7.11
CA PRO A 52 4.35 -39.09 -6.79
C PRO A 52 5.04 -38.70 -8.10
N PRO A 53 5.73 -37.54 -8.14
CA PRO A 53 6.39 -37.10 -9.36
C PRO A 53 7.33 -38.20 -9.84
N SER A 54 7.26 -38.53 -11.12
CA SER A 54 8.15 -39.50 -11.73
C SER A 54 9.60 -38.99 -11.67
N GLN A 55 10.59 -39.88 -11.74
CA GLN A 55 12.00 -39.49 -11.78
C GLN A 55 12.30 -38.48 -12.91
N LYS A 56 11.58 -38.58 -14.04
CA LYS A 56 11.69 -37.65 -15.17
C LYS A 56 11.14 -36.27 -14.86
N GLU A 57 10.01 -36.19 -14.16
CA GLU A 57 9.43 -34.91 -13.72
C GLU A 57 10.29 -34.25 -12.64
N ALA A 58 10.86 -35.05 -11.73
CA ALA A 58 11.79 -34.56 -10.72
C ALA A 58 13.11 -34.02 -11.31
N ALA A 59 13.56 -34.56 -12.44
CA ALA A 59 14.74 -34.09 -13.16
C ALA A 59 14.49 -32.84 -14.03
N LEU A 60 13.23 -32.50 -14.32
CA LEU A 60 12.87 -31.42 -15.23
C LEU A 60 13.45 -30.03 -14.84
N PRO A 61 13.46 -29.62 -13.56
CA PRO A 61 14.09 -28.35 -13.15
C PRO A 61 15.58 -28.31 -13.50
N MET A 62 16.31 -29.39 -13.20
CA MET A 62 17.73 -29.53 -13.51
C MET A 62 18.01 -29.46 -15.01
N LEU A 63 17.19 -30.14 -15.83
CA LEU A 63 17.33 -30.12 -17.29
C LEU A 63 17.15 -28.70 -17.86
N ILE A 64 16.21 -27.92 -17.31
CA ILE A 64 15.97 -26.55 -17.76
C ILE A 64 17.10 -25.62 -17.33
N GLU A 65 17.65 -25.81 -16.13
CA GLU A 65 18.86 -25.10 -15.71
C GLU A 65 20.03 -25.40 -16.66
N GLN A 66 20.25 -26.66 -17.03
CA GLN A 66 21.28 -27.04 -18.00
C GLN A 66 21.06 -26.38 -19.38
N VAL A 67 19.82 -26.33 -19.86
CA VAL A 67 19.49 -25.64 -21.13
C VAL A 67 19.80 -24.14 -21.03
N ASN A 68 19.43 -23.50 -19.92
CA ASN A 68 19.73 -22.08 -19.69
C ASN A 68 21.25 -21.83 -19.62
N CYS A 69 22.00 -22.66 -18.88
CA CYS A 69 23.46 -22.58 -18.77
C CYS A 69 24.15 -22.76 -20.13
N SER A 70 23.72 -23.76 -20.91
CA SER A 70 24.26 -24.02 -22.25
C SER A 70 24.01 -22.85 -23.21
N TRP A 71 22.82 -22.26 -23.16
CA TRP A 71 22.50 -21.07 -23.94
C TRP A 71 23.35 -19.87 -23.54
N GLU A 72 23.52 -19.62 -22.24
CA GLU A 72 24.35 -18.52 -21.72
C GLU A 72 25.82 -18.71 -22.11
N LEU A 73 26.37 -19.92 -21.95
CA LEU A 73 27.74 -20.25 -22.34
C LEU A 73 27.95 -20.01 -23.84
N ASN A 74 27.03 -20.48 -24.70
CA ASN A 74 27.12 -20.23 -26.13
C ASN A 74 27.04 -18.72 -26.46
N ALA A 75 26.16 -17.97 -25.80
CA ALA A 75 26.06 -16.52 -26.01
C ALA A 75 27.34 -15.78 -25.61
N LEU A 76 27.95 -16.15 -24.48
CA LEU A 76 29.22 -15.60 -24.02
C LEU A 76 30.38 -15.96 -24.96
N LEU A 77 30.45 -17.21 -25.42
CA LEU A 77 31.46 -17.64 -26.40
C LEU A 77 31.33 -16.86 -27.71
N GLN A 78 30.11 -16.69 -28.23
CA GLN A 78 29.87 -15.92 -29.46
C GLN A 78 30.27 -14.45 -29.30
N GLN A 79 29.97 -13.82 -28.16
CA GLN A 79 30.43 -12.46 -27.88
C GLN A 79 31.96 -12.34 -27.83
N ASN A 80 32.63 -13.35 -27.29
CA ASN A 80 34.07 -13.33 -27.07
C ASN A 80 34.88 -13.95 -28.22
N ILE A 81 34.23 -14.52 -29.25
CA ILE A 81 34.90 -15.25 -30.33
C ILE A 81 35.85 -14.35 -31.13
N GLY A 82 35.56 -13.05 -31.21
CA GLY A 82 36.43 -12.05 -31.85
C GLY A 82 37.70 -11.74 -31.06
N MET A 83 37.71 -11.96 -29.74
CA MET A 83 38.90 -11.79 -28.90
C MET A 83 39.86 -12.99 -29.00
N ILE A 84 39.44 -14.09 -29.62
CA ILE A 84 40.25 -15.31 -29.81
C ILE A 84 41.14 -15.20 -31.08
N GLY A 85 41.34 -13.97 -31.59
CA GLY A 85 42.00 -13.69 -32.87
C GLY A 85 43.53 -13.61 -32.87
N ARG A 86 44.13 -14.52 -33.66
CA ARG A 86 45.43 -14.53 -34.38
C ARG A 86 46.64 -13.79 -33.76
N ARG A 87 47.61 -14.62 -33.33
CA ARG A 87 49.01 -14.28 -33.06
C ARG A 87 49.59 -13.35 -34.14
N MET A 88 49.95 -12.13 -33.75
CA MET A 88 50.60 -11.15 -34.63
C MET A 88 51.97 -11.67 -35.09
N ASN A 89 52.14 -11.87 -36.40
CA ASN A 89 53.38 -12.33 -37.05
C ASN A 89 54.08 -11.20 -37.84
N ARG A 90 53.85 -9.93 -37.51
CA ARG A 90 54.50 -8.79 -38.19
C ARG A 90 55.36 -8.00 -37.22
N SER A 91 56.63 -7.80 -37.57
CA SER A 91 57.55 -6.92 -36.85
C SER A 91 57.18 -5.44 -37.06
N GLN A 92 57.04 -4.69 -35.97
CA GLN A 92 56.64 -3.28 -35.96
C GLN A 92 57.73 -2.34 -36.52
N SER A 93 57.28 -1.30 -37.21
CA SER A 93 58.11 -0.22 -37.76
C SER A 93 58.61 0.75 -36.68
N VAL A 94 59.62 1.57 -36.99
CA VAL A 94 60.25 2.48 -36.01
C VAL A 94 59.31 3.60 -35.59
N SER A 95 58.46 4.12 -36.48
CA SER A 95 57.44 5.12 -36.14
C SER A 95 56.34 4.53 -35.25
N GLU A 96 55.96 3.27 -35.48
CA GLU A 96 55.05 2.55 -34.59
C GLU A 96 55.70 2.34 -33.21
N ARG A 97 56.99 2.01 -33.12
CA ARG A 97 57.70 1.90 -31.83
C ARG A 97 57.77 3.22 -31.06
N VAL A 98 57.92 4.35 -31.74
CA VAL A 98 57.95 5.67 -31.08
C VAL A 98 56.55 6.06 -30.59
N ALA A 99 55.50 5.79 -31.37
CA ALA A 99 54.13 5.98 -30.93
C ALA A 99 53.75 5.04 -29.77
N ASP A 100 54.16 3.78 -29.84
CA ASP A 100 53.99 2.79 -28.78
C ASP A 100 54.74 3.23 -27.52
N SER A 101 55.98 3.73 -27.62
CA SER A 101 56.73 4.24 -26.46
C SER A 101 56.08 5.48 -25.82
N ALA A 102 55.43 6.34 -26.60
CA ALA A 102 54.70 7.49 -26.07
C ALA A 102 53.38 7.07 -25.40
N ASN A 103 52.68 6.09 -25.98
CA ASN A 103 51.52 5.45 -25.35
C ASN A 103 51.93 4.71 -24.07
N ASP A 104 53.05 3.99 -24.05
CA ASP A 104 53.57 3.30 -22.87
C ASP A 104 53.83 4.30 -21.74
N LEU A 105 54.44 5.46 -22.02
CA LEU A 105 54.66 6.52 -21.02
C LEU A 105 53.34 7.09 -20.49
N TRP A 106 52.37 7.33 -21.38
CA TRP A 106 51.05 7.78 -20.97
C TRP A 106 50.32 6.72 -20.14
N ASP A 107 50.46 5.44 -20.49
CA ASP A 107 49.93 4.30 -19.75
C ASP A 107 50.61 4.18 -18.38
N TYR A 108 51.91 4.45 -18.26
CA TYR A 108 52.59 4.51 -16.95
C TYR A 108 52.05 5.64 -16.07
N VAL A 109 51.85 6.85 -16.62
CA VAL A 109 51.28 7.98 -15.88
C VAL A 109 49.85 7.69 -15.47
N TYR A 110 49.04 7.16 -16.40
CA TYR A 110 47.68 6.75 -16.14
C TYR A 110 47.61 5.65 -15.08
N MET A 111 48.47 4.63 -15.16
CA MET A 111 48.59 3.55 -14.18
C MET A 111 49.02 4.08 -12.81
N ALA A 112 49.97 5.01 -12.74
CA ALA A 112 50.40 5.61 -11.48
C ALA A 112 49.28 6.44 -10.81
N LEU A 113 48.57 7.25 -11.60
CA LEU A 113 47.46 8.07 -11.12
C LEU A 113 46.25 7.21 -10.72
N SER A 114 45.93 6.21 -11.55
CA SER A 114 44.92 5.18 -11.27
C SER A 114 45.27 4.38 -10.01
N TYR A 115 46.54 4.02 -9.81
CA TYR A 115 47.02 3.36 -8.60
C TYR A 115 46.80 4.21 -7.36
N ILE A 116 47.15 5.50 -7.39
CA ILE A 116 46.90 6.42 -6.27
C ILE A 116 45.39 6.49 -5.96
N VAL A 117 44.55 6.63 -7.00
CA VAL A 117 43.09 6.71 -6.83
C VAL A 117 42.53 5.40 -6.27
N HIS A 118 42.90 4.24 -6.82
CA HIS A 118 42.34 2.95 -6.41
C HIS A 118 42.89 2.42 -5.07
N VAL A 119 44.17 2.68 -4.76
CA VAL A 119 44.81 2.15 -3.55
C VAL A 119 44.64 3.08 -2.35
N TRP A 120 44.66 4.40 -2.56
CA TRP A 120 44.59 5.36 -1.44
C TRP A 120 43.21 6.02 -1.32
N LEU A 121 42.69 6.58 -2.41
CA LEU A 121 41.47 7.37 -2.36
C LEU A 121 40.21 6.50 -2.21
N TRP A 122 40.09 5.44 -3.02
CA TRP A 122 38.92 4.57 -3.07
C TRP A 122 38.59 3.84 -1.75
N PRO A 123 39.55 3.22 -1.02
CA PRO A 123 39.21 2.56 0.24
C PRO A 123 38.79 3.55 1.33
N ILE A 124 39.40 4.74 1.39
CA ILE A 124 39.01 5.79 2.34
C ILE A 124 37.58 6.26 2.05
N LEU A 125 37.28 6.56 0.78
CA LEU A 125 35.94 6.95 0.36
C LEU A 125 34.91 5.84 0.63
N GLY A 126 35.28 4.58 0.39
CA GLY A 126 34.46 3.41 0.70
C GLY A 126 34.14 3.29 2.18
N GLN A 127 35.14 3.41 3.05
CA GLN A 127 34.96 3.34 4.52
C GLN A 127 34.10 4.50 5.04
N VAL A 128 34.31 5.72 4.54
CA VAL A 128 33.48 6.88 4.89
C VAL A 128 32.03 6.65 4.44
N PHE A 129 31.83 6.17 3.21
CA PHE A 129 30.50 5.86 2.68
C PHE A 129 29.78 4.79 3.51
N VAL A 130 30.45 3.68 3.84
CA VAL A 130 29.87 2.62 4.69
C VAL A 130 29.56 3.16 6.09
N SER A 131 30.44 3.96 6.69
CA SER A 131 30.21 4.57 8.00
C SER A 131 28.96 5.48 8.01
N ILE A 132 28.78 6.29 6.96
CA ILE A 132 27.59 7.14 6.79
C ILE A 132 26.33 6.27 6.62
N LEU A 133 26.41 5.21 5.82
CA LEU A 133 25.30 4.28 5.60
C LEU A 133 24.89 3.60 6.91
N MET A 134 25.86 3.19 7.72
CA MET A 134 25.63 2.57 9.03
C MET A 134 25.04 3.55 10.04
N ALA A 135 25.53 4.79 10.10
CA ALA A 135 24.94 5.82 10.95
C ALA A 135 23.45 6.07 10.60
N ASN A 136 23.14 6.16 9.30
CA ASN A 136 21.76 6.29 8.84
C ASN A 136 20.92 5.04 9.15
N ARG A 137 21.49 3.83 9.04
CA ARG A 137 20.82 2.57 9.39
C ARG A 137 20.46 2.53 10.88
N VAL A 138 21.36 2.96 11.76
CA VAL A 138 21.10 3.05 13.21
C VAL A 138 20.00 4.06 13.50
N ALA A 139 20.07 5.26 12.90
CA ALA A 139 19.03 6.28 13.05
C ALA A 139 17.66 5.78 12.58
N ALA A 140 17.62 5.10 11.44
CA ALA A 140 16.40 4.51 10.91
C ALA A 140 15.82 3.43 11.85
N GLU A 141 16.67 2.57 12.42
CA GLU A 141 16.22 1.54 13.37
C GLU A 141 15.64 2.15 14.66
N VAL A 142 16.23 3.24 15.16
CA VAL A 142 15.67 4.00 16.29
C VAL A 142 14.30 4.56 15.94
N LEU A 143 14.14 5.18 14.76
CA LEU A 143 12.84 5.73 14.35
C LEU A 143 11.78 4.64 14.14
N LEU A 144 12.16 3.48 13.58
CA LEU A 144 11.27 2.32 13.44
C LEU A 144 10.80 1.80 14.81
N ARG A 145 11.67 1.79 15.82
CA ARG A 145 11.26 1.44 17.20
C ARG A 145 10.26 2.43 17.79
N VAL A 146 10.41 3.73 17.50
CA VAL A 146 9.43 4.75 17.90
C VAL A 146 8.09 4.54 17.18
N LEU A 147 8.10 4.27 15.87
CA LEU A 147 6.87 4.04 15.10
C LEU A 147 6.15 2.73 15.47
N HIS A 148 6.90 1.72 15.88
CA HIS A 148 6.39 0.46 16.40
C HIS A 148 6.09 0.48 17.90
N TRP A 149 6.37 1.59 18.58
CA TRP A 149 6.12 1.70 20.01
C TRP A 149 4.63 1.51 20.29
N ARG A 150 4.35 0.69 21.31
CA ARG A 150 3.01 0.42 21.81
C ARG A 150 2.93 0.86 23.28
N PRO A 151 1.84 1.53 23.70
CA PRO A 151 1.62 1.84 25.10
C PRO A 151 1.58 0.55 25.93
N ALA A 152 2.35 0.49 27.03
CA ALA A 152 2.43 -0.68 27.89
C ALA A 152 1.07 -1.07 28.54
N ALA A 153 0.14 -0.12 28.63
CA ALA A 153 -1.20 -0.34 29.18
C ALA A 153 -2.14 -1.13 28.25
N SER A 154 -1.84 -1.24 26.94
CA SER A 154 -2.65 -2.00 25.98
C SER A 154 -1.76 -2.69 24.92
N PRO A 155 -1.31 -3.94 25.17
CA PRO A 155 -0.44 -4.67 24.23
C PRO A 155 -1.09 -4.94 22.86
N ASP A 156 -2.43 -5.02 22.81
CA ASP A 156 -3.24 -5.14 21.59
C ASP A 156 -3.62 -3.78 20.96
N GLY A 157 -3.16 -2.67 21.52
CA GLY A 157 -3.39 -1.34 20.99
C GLY A 157 -2.77 -1.10 19.61
N PRO A 158 -3.30 -0.15 18.83
CA PRO A 158 -2.69 0.26 17.56
C PRO A 158 -1.30 0.88 17.82
N ALA A 159 -0.31 0.50 17.01
CA ALA A 159 0.99 1.18 17.02
C ALA A 159 0.85 2.60 16.43
N LEU A 160 1.84 3.48 16.65
CA LEU A 160 1.85 4.83 16.07
C LEU A 160 1.64 4.82 14.54
N LYS A 161 2.27 3.87 13.85
CA LYS A 161 2.07 3.69 12.41
C LYS A 161 0.66 3.26 12.00
N ASP A 162 -0.11 2.64 12.89
CA ASP A 162 -1.49 2.22 12.63
C ASP A 162 -2.47 3.38 12.89
N MET A 163 -2.04 4.46 13.55
CA MET A 163 -2.89 5.62 13.86
C MET A 163 -2.94 6.63 12.70
N SER A 164 -1.80 6.90 12.07
CA SER A 164 -1.63 7.97 11.08
C SER A 164 -1.09 7.42 9.76
N ALA A 165 -1.63 7.92 8.65
CA ALA A 165 -1.17 7.50 7.33
C ALA A 165 0.26 7.99 7.04
N THR A 166 0.67 9.14 7.60
CA THR A 166 2.04 9.63 7.48
C THR A 166 3.04 8.77 8.23
N ALA A 167 2.73 8.40 9.47
CA ALA A 167 3.56 7.50 10.27
C ALA A 167 3.77 6.15 9.55
N GLN A 168 2.73 5.66 8.89
CA GLN A 168 2.82 4.46 8.05
C GLN A 168 3.68 4.66 6.81
N GLN A 169 3.53 5.78 6.09
CA GLN A 169 4.33 6.04 4.90
C GLN A 169 5.82 6.16 5.25
N ILE A 170 6.12 6.79 6.40
CA ILE A 170 7.47 6.86 6.95
C ILE A 170 8.00 5.46 7.28
N ASP A 171 7.22 4.60 7.96
CA ASP A 171 7.59 3.21 8.24
C ASP A 171 7.99 2.44 6.96
N ILE A 172 7.17 2.54 5.91
CA ILE A 172 7.44 1.88 4.62
C ILE A 172 8.74 2.37 4.00
N ARG A 173 8.96 3.69 3.97
CA ARG A 173 10.17 4.28 3.38
C ARG A 173 11.43 3.92 4.18
N LEU A 174 11.35 3.90 5.50
CA LEU A 174 12.46 3.46 6.34
C LEU A 174 12.77 1.98 6.15
N GLN A 175 11.76 1.11 6.10
CA GLN A 175 11.98 -0.31 5.86
C GLN A 175 12.61 -0.57 4.49
N GLN A 176 12.15 0.13 3.44
CA GLN A 176 12.76 0.07 2.10
C GLN A 176 14.23 0.51 2.15
N PHE A 177 14.51 1.66 2.77
CA PHE A 177 15.87 2.16 2.95
C PHE A 177 16.78 1.17 3.68
N CYS A 178 16.25 0.52 4.72
CA CYS A 178 16.99 -0.47 5.50
C CYS A 178 17.23 -1.78 4.75
N TYR A 179 16.36 -2.11 3.78
CA TYR A 179 16.43 -3.36 3.01
C TYR A 179 17.27 -3.24 1.73
N TRP A 180 17.41 -2.05 1.15
CA TRP A 180 18.20 -1.87 -0.07
C TRP A 180 19.68 -2.27 0.03
N PRO A 181 20.42 -1.95 1.12
CA PRO A 181 21.83 -2.33 1.23
C PRO A 181 22.02 -3.85 1.16
N ILE A 182 21.21 -4.61 1.90
CA ILE A 182 21.30 -6.07 1.92
C ILE A 182 20.89 -6.67 0.57
N GLN A 183 19.82 -6.15 -0.06
CA GLN A 183 19.45 -6.58 -1.42
C GLN A 183 20.57 -6.30 -2.43
N TYR A 184 21.21 -5.13 -2.34
CA TYR A 184 22.32 -4.77 -3.21
C TYR A 184 23.52 -5.71 -3.02
N LEU A 185 23.89 -6.03 -1.78
CA LEU A 185 24.97 -6.96 -1.48
C LEU A 185 24.68 -8.36 -2.03
N THR A 186 23.45 -8.86 -1.86
CA THR A 186 23.00 -10.13 -2.47
C THR A 186 23.10 -10.10 -4.00
N LEU A 187 22.68 -9.00 -4.64
CA LEU A 187 22.78 -8.83 -6.09
C LEU A 187 24.23 -8.65 -6.59
N ARG A 188 25.12 -8.08 -5.76
CA ARG A 188 26.55 -7.98 -6.06
C ARG A 188 27.23 -9.34 -5.99
N LYS A 189 26.96 -10.13 -4.93
CA LYS A 189 27.40 -11.53 -4.81
C LYS A 189 26.90 -12.37 -5.99
N ARG A 190 25.70 -12.08 -6.52
CA ARG A 190 25.19 -12.74 -7.74
C ARG A 190 26.05 -12.47 -8.97
N ARG A 191 26.63 -11.28 -9.17
CA ARG A 191 27.39 -10.95 -10.40
C ARG A 191 28.59 -11.88 -10.64
N THR A 192 29.09 -12.55 -9.61
CA THR A 192 30.19 -13.54 -9.72
C THR A 192 29.69 -14.95 -10.07
N SER A 193 28.38 -15.14 -10.20
CA SER A 193 27.73 -16.42 -10.52
C SER A 193 27.07 -16.38 -11.90
N TRP A 194 26.68 -17.56 -12.40
CA TRP A 194 26.04 -17.71 -13.71
C TRP A 194 24.69 -16.98 -13.77
N GLY A 195 24.47 -16.22 -14.85
CA GLY A 195 23.24 -15.49 -15.09
C GLY A 195 22.03 -16.38 -15.33
N SER A 196 22.23 -17.68 -15.60
CA SER A 196 21.23 -18.73 -15.77
C SER A 196 20.65 -19.29 -14.46
N ILE A 197 21.24 -18.99 -13.30
CA ILE A 197 20.74 -19.47 -12.00
C ILE A 197 19.42 -18.76 -11.65
N THR A 198 18.37 -19.55 -11.50
CA THR A 198 16.99 -19.07 -11.52
C THR A 198 16.52 -18.44 -10.20
N ASN A 199 17.06 -18.92 -9.09
CA ASN A 199 16.61 -18.59 -7.73
C ASN A 199 16.71 -17.11 -7.37
N SER A 200 17.67 -16.37 -7.94
CA SER A 200 17.94 -14.96 -7.60
C SER A 200 17.34 -13.93 -8.58
N HIS A 201 16.66 -14.38 -9.64
CA HIS A 201 16.02 -13.47 -10.61
C HIS A 201 14.85 -12.65 -10.04
N PRO A 202 13.97 -13.22 -9.20
CA PRO A 202 12.91 -12.47 -8.56
C PRO A 202 13.45 -11.30 -7.74
N ASP A 203 14.56 -11.49 -7.02
CA ASP A 203 15.14 -10.45 -6.17
C ASP A 203 15.72 -9.28 -6.97
N TYR A 204 16.30 -9.55 -8.14
CA TYR A 204 16.69 -8.50 -9.08
C TYR A 204 15.48 -7.68 -9.52
N ILE A 205 14.38 -8.33 -9.93
CA ILE A 205 13.18 -7.63 -10.39
C ILE A 205 12.58 -6.81 -9.25
N ARG A 206 12.52 -7.35 -8.02
CA ARG A 206 12.01 -6.66 -6.83
C ARG A 206 12.85 -5.43 -6.47
N PHE A 207 14.18 -5.58 -6.43
CA PHE A 207 15.10 -4.48 -6.11
C PHE A 207 14.94 -3.32 -7.09
N TYR A 208 15.00 -3.59 -8.40
CA TYR A 208 14.84 -2.55 -9.41
C TYR A 208 13.41 -1.99 -9.44
N ASN A 209 12.38 -2.80 -9.19
CA ASN A 209 11.01 -2.29 -9.05
C ASN A 209 10.90 -1.29 -7.90
N SER A 210 11.44 -1.62 -6.72
CA SER A 210 11.45 -0.74 -5.56
C SER A 210 12.21 0.57 -5.85
N LEU A 211 13.39 0.48 -6.45
CA LEU A 211 14.20 1.66 -6.80
C LEU A 211 13.50 2.56 -7.82
N TRP A 212 12.93 1.98 -8.89
CA TRP A 212 12.20 2.73 -9.92
C TRP A 212 10.94 3.40 -9.36
N LEU A 213 10.20 2.73 -8.48
CA LEU A 213 9.04 3.33 -7.82
C LEU A 213 9.42 4.52 -6.96
N VAL A 214 10.47 4.41 -6.14
CA VAL A 214 10.92 5.53 -5.30
C VAL A 214 11.45 6.68 -6.16
N ALA A 215 12.23 6.39 -7.20
CA ALA A 215 12.74 7.42 -8.10
C ALA A 215 11.59 8.19 -8.78
N ASN A 216 10.60 7.49 -9.33
CA ASN A 216 9.43 8.11 -9.94
C ASN A 216 8.59 8.88 -8.90
N ASP A 217 8.45 8.36 -7.68
CA ASP A 217 7.75 9.04 -6.60
C ASP A 217 8.42 10.37 -6.22
N ILE A 218 9.75 10.41 -6.16
CA ILE A 218 10.52 11.64 -5.93
C ILE A 218 10.34 12.62 -7.09
N ILE A 219 10.42 12.16 -8.35
CA ILE A 219 10.22 13.03 -9.52
C ILE A 219 8.82 13.65 -9.51
N MET A 220 7.78 12.86 -9.28
CA MET A 220 6.41 13.35 -9.13
C MET A 220 6.28 14.29 -7.93
N GLY A 221 6.95 13.96 -6.82
CA GLY A 221 6.97 14.75 -5.61
C GLY A 221 7.55 16.15 -5.81
N ILE A 222 8.66 16.26 -6.55
CA ILE A 222 9.27 17.55 -6.90
C ILE A 222 8.31 18.39 -7.77
N ALA A 223 7.64 17.77 -8.75
CA ALA A 223 6.65 18.47 -9.58
C ALA A 223 5.44 18.96 -8.79
N VAL A 224 4.96 18.15 -7.83
CA VAL A 224 3.90 18.56 -6.90
C VAL A 224 4.39 19.67 -5.96
N ALA A 225 5.62 19.58 -5.46
CA ALA A 225 6.23 20.57 -4.58
C ALA A 225 6.28 21.95 -5.25
N SER A 226 6.78 22.01 -6.50
CA SER A 226 6.88 23.26 -7.26
C SER A 226 5.50 23.87 -7.49
N TYR A 227 4.51 23.07 -7.91
CA TYR A 227 3.15 23.54 -8.12
C TYR A 227 2.52 24.13 -6.85
N ILE A 228 2.65 23.43 -5.72
CA ILE A 228 2.11 23.89 -4.43
C ILE A 228 2.84 25.13 -3.94
N MET A 229 4.17 25.21 -4.11
CA MET A 229 4.96 26.35 -3.63
C MET A 229 4.59 27.63 -4.37
N ASP A 230 4.42 27.55 -5.69
CA ASP A 230 4.06 28.72 -6.52
C ASP A 230 2.63 29.21 -6.24
N ASN A 231 1.73 28.31 -5.80
CA ASN A 231 0.31 28.59 -5.64
C ASN A 231 -0.19 28.43 -4.18
N PHE A 232 0.69 28.52 -3.18
CA PHE A 232 0.36 28.08 -1.81
C PHE A 232 -0.86 28.80 -1.20
N ASN A 233 -1.02 30.10 -1.45
CA ASN A 233 -2.18 30.87 -1.00
C ASN A 233 -3.46 30.39 -1.70
N ALA A 234 -3.44 30.27 -3.03
CA ALA A 234 -4.59 29.81 -3.80
C ALA A 234 -5.00 28.36 -3.42
N VAL A 235 -4.03 27.47 -3.19
CA VAL A 235 -4.29 26.10 -2.73
C VAL A 235 -4.91 26.12 -1.33
N ALA A 236 -4.40 26.95 -0.42
CA ALA A 236 -4.95 27.11 0.92
C ALA A 236 -6.40 27.60 0.89
N ASP A 237 -6.68 28.65 0.13
CA ASP A 237 -8.02 29.23 -0.03
C ASP A 237 -8.99 28.24 -0.67
N ASN A 238 -8.55 27.49 -1.68
CA ASN A 238 -9.36 26.44 -2.32
C ASN A 238 -9.72 25.32 -1.33
N ILE A 239 -8.78 24.89 -0.50
CA ILE A 239 -9.04 23.85 0.52
C ILE A 239 -10.02 24.38 1.57
N ASP A 240 -9.84 25.59 2.08
CA ASP A 240 -10.77 26.20 3.05
C ASP A 240 -12.18 26.40 2.45
N MET A 241 -12.26 26.83 1.20
CA MET A 241 -13.53 27.01 0.47
C MET A 241 -14.26 25.67 0.27
N ILE A 242 -13.58 24.65 -0.24
CA ILE A 242 -14.16 23.31 -0.44
C ILE A 242 -14.62 22.75 0.90
N PHE A 243 -13.76 22.84 1.92
CA PHE A 243 -14.07 22.34 3.24
C PHE A 243 -15.29 23.05 3.85
N SER A 244 -15.32 24.38 3.84
CA SER A 244 -16.41 25.18 4.41
C SER A 244 -17.73 24.92 3.68
N THR A 245 -17.70 24.88 2.34
CA THR A 245 -18.91 24.67 1.52
C THR A 245 -19.56 23.32 1.76
N TRP A 246 -18.77 22.25 1.87
CA TRP A 246 -19.30 20.89 2.00
C TRP A 246 -19.48 20.45 3.45
N SER A 247 -18.49 20.71 4.29
CA SER A 247 -18.44 20.17 5.66
C SER A 247 -19.13 21.06 6.69
N ILE A 248 -19.30 22.35 6.42
CA ILE A 248 -20.01 23.29 7.29
C ILE A 248 -21.35 23.66 6.65
N ASP A 249 -21.35 24.41 5.55
CA ASP A 249 -22.56 24.98 4.97
C ASP A 249 -23.45 23.91 4.32
N GLY A 250 -22.85 22.87 3.75
CA GLY A 250 -23.56 21.69 3.25
C GLY A 250 -24.32 20.98 4.37
N LEU A 251 -23.66 20.71 5.49
CA LEU A 251 -24.31 20.07 6.65
C LEU A 251 -25.37 20.96 7.28
N ARG A 252 -25.12 22.27 7.43
CA ARG A 252 -26.11 23.24 7.95
C ARG A 252 -27.38 23.22 7.11
N ARG A 253 -27.25 23.38 5.78
CA ARG A 253 -28.39 23.36 4.83
C ARG A 253 -29.17 22.05 4.89
N MET A 254 -28.46 20.94 5.05
CA MET A 254 -29.08 19.63 5.14
C MET A 254 -29.85 19.45 6.45
N ILE A 255 -29.30 19.90 7.58
CA ILE A 255 -29.97 19.83 8.88
C ILE A 255 -31.19 20.75 8.92
N THR A 256 -31.09 21.98 8.43
CA THR A 256 -32.24 22.90 8.39
C THR A 256 -33.34 22.37 7.47
N TRP A 257 -32.98 21.70 6.36
CA TRP A 257 -33.94 21.00 5.51
C TRP A 257 -34.63 19.82 6.22
N LEU A 258 -33.90 19.09 7.08
CA LEU A 258 -34.47 18.02 7.91
C LEU A 258 -35.42 18.52 9.00
N MET A 259 -35.18 19.70 9.58
CA MET A 259 -36.04 20.30 10.60
C MET A 259 -37.42 20.69 10.05
N GLY A 260 -37.49 21.22 8.82
CA GLY A 260 -38.75 21.70 8.23
C GLY A 260 -39.73 20.59 7.85
N SER A 261 -39.47 19.89 6.75
CA SER A 261 -40.21 18.70 6.31
C SER A 261 -39.50 18.07 5.10
N PRO A 262 -38.60 17.11 5.30
CA PRO A 262 -37.82 16.56 4.20
C PRO A 262 -38.71 15.74 3.27
N GLY A 263 -38.80 16.14 2.01
CA GLY A 263 -39.54 15.40 0.97
C GLY A 263 -41.03 15.17 1.25
N GLY A 264 -41.65 16.01 2.08
CA GLY A 264 -43.06 15.87 2.47
C GLY A 264 -43.32 14.78 3.52
N LEU A 265 -42.27 14.20 4.12
CA LEU A 265 -42.41 13.32 5.27
C LEU A 265 -42.89 14.14 6.48
N LYS A 266 -44.02 13.73 7.06
CA LYS A 266 -44.53 14.32 8.30
C LYS A 266 -43.76 13.75 9.49
N LEU A 267 -42.60 14.35 9.74
CA LEU A 267 -41.76 14.06 10.90
C LEU A 267 -42.35 14.69 12.17
N ASN A 268 -41.88 14.24 13.34
CA ASN A 268 -42.14 14.94 14.58
C ASN A 268 -41.31 16.23 14.62
N ASN A 269 -41.96 17.38 14.48
CA ASN A 269 -41.32 18.70 14.41
C ASN A 269 -40.52 19.02 15.68
N GLU A 270 -41.08 18.79 16.88
CA GLU A 270 -40.39 19.09 18.15
C GLU A 270 -39.07 18.32 18.29
N LEU A 271 -39.08 17.04 17.89
CA LEU A 271 -37.86 16.22 17.91
C LEU A 271 -36.88 16.64 16.82
N ALA A 272 -37.38 16.96 15.62
CA ALA A 272 -36.54 17.40 14.50
C ALA A 272 -35.85 18.73 14.84
N ASP A 273 -36.58 19.66 15.45
CA ASP A 273 -36.07 20.95 15.91
C ASP A 273 -35.03 20.77 17.01
N PHE A 274 -35.30 19.94 18.03
CA PHE A 274 -34.34 19.65 19.09
C PHE A 274 -33.03 19.03 18.55
N LEU A 275 -33.12 17.99 17.70
CA LEU A 275 -31.93 17.36 17.11
C LEU A 275 -31.21 18.31 16.17
N GLY A 276 -31.95 19.10 15.39
CA GLY A 276 -31.43 20.09 14.47
C GLY A 276 -30.61 21.15 15.19
N ASP A 277 -31.18 21.77 16.24
CA ASP A 277 -30.52 22.77 17.07
C ASP A 277 -29.26 22.21 17.74
N LEU A 278 -29.31 20.96 18.25
CA LEU A 278 -28.16 20.29 18.84
C LEU A 278 -27.02 20.12 17.82
N PHE A 279 -27.30 19.60 16.62
CA PHE A 279 -26.27 19.38 15.61
C PHE A 279 -25.75 20.69 15.00
N LEU A 280 -26.62 21.68 14.78
CA LEU A 280 -26.22 23.01 14.33
C LEU A 280 -25.30 23.69 15.36
N TRP A 281 -25.62 23.58 16.65
CA TRP A 281 -24.76 24.10 17.72
C TRP A 281 -23.35 23.49 17.69
N VAL A 282 -23.23 22.17 17.49
CA VAL A 282 -21.92 21.53 17.37
C VAL A 282 -21.18 21.97 16.10
N ILE A 283 -21.87 22.19 14.98
CA ILE A 283 -21.26 22.74 13.76
C ILE A 283 -20.75 24.15 14.01
N ASP A 284 -21.53 24.99 14.69
CA ASP A 284 -21.16 26.38 15.01
C ASP A 284 -19.93 26.41 15.92
N TYR A 285 -19.89 25.54 16.94
CA TYR A 285 -18.71 25.33 17.77
C TYR A 285 -17.50 24.87 16.95
N TRP A 286 -17.66 23.88 16.06
CA TRP A 286 -16.57 23.36 15.22
C TRP A 286 -16.02 24.41 14.26
N ALA A 287 -16.91 25.16 13.60
CA ALA A 287 -16.59 26.18 12.62
C ALA A 287 -16.06 27.48 13.24
N GLY A 288 -16.27 27.69 14.54
CA GLY A 288 -15.93 28.94 15.23
C GLY A 288 -16.71 30.15 14.69
N THR A 289 -17.84 29.93 14.02
CA THR A 289 -18.70 30.98 13.49
C THR A 289 -19.99 31.03 14.30
N PRO A 290 -20.27 32.14 14.99
CA PRO A 290 -21.51 32.30 15.73
C PRO A 290 -22.68 32.44 14.76
N SER A 291 -23.71 31.61 14.92
CA SER A 291 -24.99 31.78 14.22
C SER A 291 -25.88 32.76 14.97
N THR A 292 -26.89 33.30 14.28
CA THR A 292 -27.87 34.27 14.84
C THR A 292 -28.63 33.74 16.05
N THR A 293 -28.65 32.43 16.25
CA THR A 293 -29.34 31.73 17.33
C THR A 293 -28.49 31.62 18.60
N THR A 294 -27.18 31.88 18.52
CA THR A 294 -26.26 31.69 19.65
C THR A 294 -26.25 32.87 20.63
N PRO A 295 -26.42 32.64 21.95
CA PRO A 295 -26.34 33.70 22.95
C PRO A 295 -24.94 34.33 23.03
N LYS A 296 -24.88 35.66 23.17
CA LYS A 296 -23.62 36.44 23.18
C LYS A 296 -22.58 35.98 24.22
N TYR A 297 -22.98 35.38 25.34
CA TYR A 297 -22.05 34.89 26.37
C TYR A 297 -21.33 33.58 25.96
N ILE A 298 -21.82 32.87 24.94
CA ILE A 298 -21.20 31.64 24.42
C ILE A 298 -20.18 31.94 23.32
N HIS A 299 -20.16 33.17 22.78
CA HIS A 299 -19.22 33.59 21.72
C HIS A 299 -17.76 33.35 22.07
N LEU A 300 -17.36 33.54 23.34
CA LEU A 300 -15.98 33.31 23.77
C LEU A 300 -15.57 31.84 23.66
N LEU A 301 -16.48 30.91 23.97
CA LEU A 301 -16.22 29.47 23.85
C LEU A 301 -16.18 29.01 22.39
N ILE A 302 -16.98 29.63 21.52
CA ILE A 302 -17.01 29.32 20.08
C ILE A 302 -15.74 29.80 19.38
N HIS A 303 -15.13 30.90 19.85
CA HIS A 303 -13.83 31.35 19.36
C HIS A 303 -12.67 30.37 19.60
N LEU A 304 -12.85 29.32 20.43
CA LEU A 304 -11.89 28.22 20.61
C LEU A 304 -12.17 27.02 19.68
N GLY A 305 -13.12 27.12 18.75
CA GLY A 305 -13.47 26.05 17.82
C GLY A 305 -12.27 25.52 17.01
N CYS A 306 -12.21 24.23 16.73
CA CYS A 306 -11.07 23.58 16.08
C CYS A 306 -10.65 24.25 14.76
N ILE A 307 -11.61 24.73 13.95
CA ILE A 307 -11.30 25.40 12.68
C ILE A 307 -10.72 26.80 12.88
N SER A 308 -11.13 27.51 13.92
CA SER A 308 -10.58 28.83 14.22
C SER A 308 -9.07 28.78 14.53
N VAL A 309 -8.59 27.66 15.08
CA VAL A 309 -7.16 27.37 15.28
C VAL A 309 -6.50 26.89 13.98
N LEU A 310 -7.20 26.07 13.19
CA LEU A 310 -6.63 25.44 12.00
C LEU A 310 -6.50 26.40 10.81
N ARG A 311 -7.52 27.23 10.55
CA ARG A 311 -7.59 28.15 9.40
C ARG A 311 -6.40 29.11 9.29
N PRO A 312 -5.96 29.83 10.34
CA PRO A 312 -4.78 30.70 10.24
C PRO A 312 -3.47 29.91 10.04
N ASN A 313 -3.43 28.65 10.48
CA ASN A 313 -2.29 27.76 10.32
C ASN A 313 -2.32 26.95 9.01
N LEU A 314 -3.38 27.08 8.20
CA LEU A 314 -3.55 26.33 6.96
C LEU A 314 -2.44 26.64 5.94
N PRO A 315 -2.01 27.89 5.71
CA PRO A 315 -0.86 28.17 4.83
C PRO A 315 0.45 27.54 5.32
N LEU A 316 0.67 27.46 6.63
CA LEU A 316 1.83 26.78 7.20
C LEU A 316 1.76 25.26 6.93
N PHE A 317 0.58 24.67 7.09
CA PHE A 317 0.35 23.27 6.76
C PHE A 317 0.60 23.00 5.26
N ILE A 318 0.15 23.87 4.36
CA ILE A 318 0.42 23.74 2.92
C ILE A 318 1.90 23.89 2.59
N LYS A 319 2.63 24.74 3.31
CA LYS A 319 4.11 24.80 3.20
C LYS A 319 4.76 23.51 3.68
N LEU A 320 4.30 22.92 4.78
CA LEU A 320 4.77 21.61 5.25
C LEU A 320 4.43 20.50 4.23
N LEU A 321 3.26 20.58 3.60
CA LEU A 321 2.84 19.67 2.54
C LEU A 321 3.78 19.75 1.33
N SER A 322 4.11 20.97 0.88
CA SER A 322 5.09 21.20 -0.19
C SER A 322 6.48 20.68 0.20
N LEU A 323 6.97 20.98 1.41
CA LEU A 323 8.27 20.51 1.88
C LEU A 323 8.34 18.98 1.95
N SER A 324 7.28 18.32 2.41
CA SER A 324 7.20 16.86 2.44
C SER A 324 7.22 16.21 1.05
N SER A 325 6.83 16.96 0.02
CA SER A 325 6.75 16.45 -1.36
C SER A 325 8.13 16.18 -1.95
N PHE A 326 9.19 16.82 -1.44
CA PHE A 326 10.58 16.51 -1.83
C PHE A 326 11.00 15.08 -1.48
N ALA A 327 10.38 14.46 -0.46
CA ALA A 327 10.61 13.06 -0.11
C ALA A 327 9.81 12.07 -0.98
N GLY A 328 8.98 12.56 -1.91
CA GLY A 328 8.13 11.78 -2.81
C GLY A 328 6.67 12.22 -2.78
N ALA A 329 5.92 12.04 -3.88
CA ALA A 329 4.50 12.41 -3.99
C ALA A 329 3.59 11.63 -3.02
N THR A 330 4.00 10.45 -2.58
CA THR A 330 3.28 9.66 -1.57
C THR A 330 3.22 10.33 -0.19
N MET A 331 4.23 11.12 0.18
CA MET A 331 4.31 11.82 1.47
C MET A 331 3.22 12.90 1.65
N PRO A 332 3.04 13.87 0.72
CA PRO A 332 1.97 14.85 0.84
C PRO A 332 0.58 14.21 0.76
N ILE A 333 0.39 13.14 -0.02
CA ILE A 333 -0.87 12.40 -0.05
C ILE A 333 -1.19 11.83 1.35
N SER A 334 -0.18 11.27 2.03
CA SER A 334 -0.35 10.74 3.39
C SER A 334 -0.67 11.83 4.42
N LEU A 335 0.00 12.99 4.34
CA LEU A 335 -0.30 14.16 5.19
C LEU A 335 -1.71 14.69 4.94
N PHE A 336 -2.12 14.75 3.68
CA PHE A 336 -3.46 15.18 3.30
C PHE A 336 -4.54 14.23 3.84
N MET A 337 -4.30 12.91 3.82
CA MET A 337 -5.23 11.95 4.44
C MET A 337 -5.40 12.17 5.95
N ASP A 338 -4.32 12.50 6.66
CA ASP A 338 -4.38 12.82 8.09
C ASP A 338 -5.11 14.16 8.32
N LEU A 339 -4.89 15.16 7.47
CA LEU A 339 -5.66 16.41 7.49
C LEU A 339 -7.17 16.16 7.28
N VAL A 340 -7.55 15.35 6.28
CA VAL A 340 -8.96 14.97 6.04
C VAL A 340 -9.54 14.25 7.25
N SER A 341 -8.74 13.43 7.96
CA SER A 341 -9.15 12.77 9.20
C SER A 341 -9.51 13.77 10.29
N LEU A 342 -8.67 14.79 10.48
CA LEU A 342 -8.87 15.85 11.46
C LEU A 342 -10.07 16.74 11.08
N LEU A 343 -10.15 17.15 9.82
CA LEU A 343 -11.20 18.02 9.30
C LEU A 343 -12.60 17.41 9.37
N THR A 344 -12.74 16.08 9.33
CA THR A 344 -14.03 15.38 9.30
C THR A 344 -14.43 14.76 10.64
N LEU A 345 -13.76 15.17 11.73
CA LEU A 345 -14.00 14.61 13.07
C LEU A 345 -15.41 14.87 13.58
N HIS A 346 -15.98 16.06 13.33
CA HIS A 346 -17.37 16.40 13.69
C HIS A 346 -18.38 15.50 12.95
N ILE A 347 -18.15 15.17 11.68
CA ILE A 347 -19.01 14.23 10.92
C ILE A 347 -18.97 12.83 11.57
N TYR A 348 -17.79 12.38 12.00
CA TYR A 348 -17.65 11.12 12.71
C TYR A 348 -18.40 11.15 14.06
N ALA A 349 -18.30 12.25 14.80
CA ALA A 349 -19.05 12.44 16.05
C ALA A 349 -20.57 12.41 15.82
N PHE A 350 -21.08 13.08 14.77
CA PHE A 350 -22.51 13.05 14.41
C PHE A 350 -22.99 11.66 14.03
N TYR A 351 -22.21 10.92 13.25
CA TYR A 351 -22.52 9.55 12.92
C TYR A 351 -22.62 8.68 14.18
N ILE A 352 -21.65 8.74 15.09
CA ILE A 352 -21.69 7.95 16.33
C ILE A 352 -22.89 8.34 17.20
N ALA A 353 -23.12 9.65 17.38
CA ALA A 353 -24.21 10.15 18.22
C ALA A 353 -25.57 9.72 17.66
N SER A 354 -25.82 9.96 16.37
CA SER A 354 -27.08 9.59 15.71
C SER A 354 -27.28 8.08 15.65
N ALA A 355 -26.24 7.29 15.39
CA ALA A 355 -26.29 5.83 15.41
C ALA A 355 -26.67 5.29 16.80
N ARG A 356 -26.08 5.84 17.87
CA ARG A 356 -26.41 5.46 19.26
C ARG A 356 -27.86 5.80 19.63
N ILE A 357 -28.32 7.01 19.28
CA ILE A 357 -29.71 7.43 19.53
C ILE A 357 -30.67 6.53 18.77
N PHE A 358 -30.38 6.24 17.50
CA PHE A 358 -31.19 5.35 16.66
C PHE A 358 -31.24 3.93 17.22
N HIS A 359 -30.09 3.33 17.55
CA HIS A 359 -30.01 1.98 18.12
C HIS A 359 -30.76 1.88 19.46
N TRP A 360 -30.63 2.89 20.32
CA TRP A 360 -31.35 2.97 21.58
C TRP A 360 -32.87 3.02 21.37
N GLN A 361 -33.36 3.86 20.44
CA GLN A 361 -34.78 3.92 20.10
C GLN A 361 -35.30 2.62 19.49
N LEU A 362 -34.52 1.98 18.61
CA LEU A 362 -34.87 0.71 17.98
C LEU A 362 -35.01 -0.40 19.05
N THR A 363 -34.08 -0.46 20.00
CA THR A 363 -34.11 -1.43 21.10
C THR A 363 -35.32 -1.25 22.02
N ILE A 364 -35.66 0.01 22.34
CA ILE A 364 -36.88 0.33 23.11
C ILE A 364 -38.12 -0.11 22.33
N MET A 365 -38.18 0.17 21.04
CA MET A 365 -39.31 -0.24 20.19
C MET A 365 -39.46 -1.77 20.13
N ILE A 366 -38.36 -2.51 19.98
CA ILE A 366 -38.39 -3.99 20.01
C ILE A 366 -38.86 -4.49 21.38
N SER A 367 -38.33 -3.94 22.47
CA SER A 367 -38.69 -4.33 23.83
C SER A 367 -40.18 -4.07 24.10
N LEU A 368 -40.67 -2.91 23.66
CA LEU A 368 -42.08 -2.53 23.76
C LEU A 368 -42.96 -3.42 22.88
N PHE A 369 -42.51 -3.77 21.68
CA PHE A 369 -43.21 -4.70 20.78
C PHE A 369 -43.31 -6.10 21.38
N HIS A 370 -42.24 -6.61 22.00
CA HIS A 370 -42.26 -7.87 22.74
C HIS A 370 -43.16 -7.80 23.98
N LEU A 371 -43.15 -6.69 24.72
CA LEU A 371 -44.08 -6.44 25.83
C LEU A 371 -45.54 -6.48 25.37
N PHE A 372 -45.86 -5.88 24.22
CA PHE A 372 -47.23 -5.90 23.69
C PHE A 372 -47.65 -7.23 23.06
N ARG A 373 -46.71 -8.02 22.51
CA ARG A 373 -46.99 -9.41 22.08
C ARG A 373 -47.12 -10.38 23.26
N GLY A 374 -46.54 -10.04 24.41
CA GLY A 374 -46.51 -10.86 25.63
C GLY A 374 -47.41 -10.33 26.75
N LYS A 375 -48.69 -10.74 26.74
CA LYS A 375 -49.70 -10.61 27.83
C LYS A 375 -50.43 -9.26 27.98
N LYS A 376 -51.76 -9.38 27.79
CA LYS A 376 -52.88 -8.51 28.16
C LYS A 376 -52.98 -7.16 27.43
N ARG A 377 -53.86 -7.19 26.42
CA ARG A 377 -54.57 -6.06 25.80
C ARG A 377 -55.15 -5.14 26.87
N ASN A 378 -54.52 -3.99 27.10
CA ASN A 378 -55.06 -2.94 27.95
C ASN A 378 -55.91 -2.01 27.09
N VAL A 379 -57.21 -1.94 27.36
CA VAL A 379 -58.24 -1.34 26.48
C VAL A 379 -58.36 0.20 26.63
N LEU A 380 -57.53 0.84 27.46
CA LEU A 380 -57.73 2.26 27.86
C LEU A 380 -56.57 3.24 27.59
N ARG A 381 -55.55 2.87 26.81
CA ARG A 381 -54.51 3.84 26.44
C ARG A 381 -54.24 3.81 24.93
N HIS A 382 -55.12 4.46 24.18
CA HIS A 382 -54.87 4.91 22.82
C HIS A 382 -53.73 5.91 22.85
N ARG A 383 -52.53 5.55 22.36
CA ARG A 383 -51.50 6.29 21.57
C ARG A 383 -50.14 5.67 21.89
N ILE A 384 -49.50 5.02 20.91
CA ILE A 384 -48.08 4.62 21.02
C ILE A 384 -47.28 5.68 20.25
N GLU A 385 -46.95 6.77 20.92
CA GLU A 385 -46.27 7.94 20.31
C GLU A 385 -44.82 7.61 19.88
N PHE A 386 -44.24 6.54 20.42
CA PHE A 386 -42.88 6.10 20.10
C PHE A 386 -42.66 5.67 18.65
N PHE A 387 -43.69 5.13 17.96
CA PHE A 387 -43.57 4.78 16.54
C PHE A 387 -43.49 6.01 15.62
N PHE A 388 -43.97 7.17 16.07
CA PHE A 388 -43.93 8.42 15.29
C PHE A 388 -42.58 9.16 15.43
N LEU A 389 -41.77 8.85 16.45
CA LEU A 389 -40.47 9.49 16.70
C LEU A 389 -39.32 8.80 15.92
N LEU A 390 -39.44 7.49 15.68
CA LEU A 390 -38.40 6.68 15.03
C LEU A 390 -38.08 7.11 13.59
N PRO A 391 -39.06 7.44 12.72
CA PRO A 391 -38.76 7.93 11.37
C PRO A 391 -37.89 9.19 11.39
N THR A 392 -38.13 10.13 12.30
CA THR A 392 -37.34 11.36 12.44
C THR A 392 -35.88 11.03 12.73
N VAL A 393 -35.61 10.22 13.76
CA VAL A 393 -34.22 9.84 14.10
C VAL A 393 -33.55 9.03 13.00
N TRP A 394 -34.31 8.15 12.33
CA TRP A 394 -33.79 7.37 11.21
C TRP A 394 -33.32 8.25 10.05
N VAL A 395 -34.06 9.31 9.69
CA VAL A 395 -33.61 10.22 8.62
C VAL A 395 -32.32 10.94 9.03
N PHE A 396 -32.23 11.49 10.24
CA PHE A 396 -30.99 12.12 10.73
C PHE A 396 -29.80 11.15 10.74
N TYR A 397 -30.00 9.93 11.23
CA TYR A 397 -28.99 8.88 11.21
C TYR A 397 -28.53 8.55 9.78
N LEU A 398 -29.47 8.29 8.87
CA LEU A 398 -29.17 7.95 7.47
C LEU A 398 -28.36 9.06 6.80
N THR A 399 -28.72 10.31 7.05
CA THR A 399 -28.03 11.47 6.53
C THR A 399 -26.56 11.54 6.98
N PHE A 400 -26.28 11.38 8.27
CA PHE A 400 -24.89 11.39 8.77
C PHE A 400 -24.13 10.10 8.40
N ALA A 401 -24.82 8.97 8.28
CA ALA A 401 -24.25 7.74 7.76
C ALA A 401 -23.78 7.92 6.30
N CYS A 402 -24.59 8.54 5.44
CA CYS A 402 -24.21 8.87 4.07
C CYS A 402 -23.01 9.81 4.02
N ALA A 403 -22.99 10.87 4.83
CA ALA A 403 -21.84 11.77 4.93
C ALA A 403 -20.57 11.03 5.38
N ARG A 404 -20.70 10.12 6.36
CA ARG A 404 -19.58 9.30 6.84
C ARG A 404 -19.07 8.34 5.76
N VAL A 405 -19.96 7.67 5.03
CA VAL A 405 -19.61 6.79 3.92
C VAL A 405 -18.88 7.56 2.82
N ALA A 406 -19.30 8.79 2.50
CA ALA A 406 -18.62 9.64 1.54
C ALA A 406 -17.17 9.97 1.97
N VAL A 407 -16.97 10.31 3.25
CA VAL A 407 -15.62 10.55 3.81
C VAL A 407 -14.75 9.28 3.77
N ILE A 408 -15.33 8.12 4.11
CA ILE A 408 -14.62 6.83 4.05
C ILE A 408 -14.25 6.51 2.59
N ALA A 409 -15.15 6.75 1.63
CA ALA A 409 -14.90 6.52 0.21
C ALA A 409 -13.77 7.41 -0.32
N LEU A 410 -13.75 8.70 0.05
CA LEU A 410 -12.65 9.62 -0.29
C LEU A 410 -11.31 9.11 0.24
N LYS A 411 -11.26 8.73 1.53
CA LYS A 411 -10.06 8.17 2.14
C LYS A 411 -9.62 6.87 1.49
N ALA A 412 -10.54 5.95 1.23
CA ALA A 412 -10.25 4.70 0.55
C ALA A 412 -9.68 4.95 -0.86
N GLY A 413 -10.20 5.94 -1.59
CA GLY A 413 -9.64 6.36 -2.87
C GLY A 413 -8.18 6.84 -2.76
N LEU A 414 -7.89 7.68 -1.76
CA LEU A 414 -6.52 8.13 -1.48
C LEU A 414 -5.60 6.98 -1.06
N GLU A 415 -6.07 6.05 -0.23
CA GLU A 415 -5.31 4.86 0.19
C GLU A 415 -5.02 3.91 -0.97
N ILE A 416 -5.98 3.69 -1.87
CA ILE A 416 -5.77 2.91 -3.10
C ILE A 416 -4.73 3.61 -3.98
N GLY A 417 -4.84 4.93 -4.15
CA GLY A 417 -3.84 5.73 -4.86
C GLY A 417 -2.44 5.56 -4.25
N LEU A 418 -2.33 5.65 -2.93
CA LEU A 418 -1.08 5.44 -2.21
C LEU A 418 -0.52 4.02 -2.39
N ALA A 419 -1.38 3.00 -2.32
CA ALA A 419 -0.98 1.61 -2.54
C ALA A 419 -0.52 1.36 -3.99
N CYS A 420 -1.14 2.02 -4.97
CA CYS A 420 -0.68 2.01 -6.36
C CYS A 420 0.72 2.64 -6.45
N LEU A 421 0.93 3.86 -5.95
CA LEU A 421 2.23 4.52 -6.03
C LEU A 421 3.36 3.74 -5.32
N ASN A 422 3.07 3.09 -4.19
CA ASN A 422 4.08 2.39 -3.41
C ASN A 422 4.43 0.97 -3.91
N HIS A 423 3.52 0.30 -4.62
CA HIS A 423 3.64 -1.13 -4.93
C HIS A 423 3.39 -1.46 -6.42
N PHE A 424 3.17 -0.48 -7.30
CA PHE A 424 2.91 -0.77 -8.71
C PHE A 424 4.06 -1.58 -9.33
N PRO A 425 3.81 -2.69 -10.03
CA PRO A 425 4.87 -3.50 -10.64
C PRO A 425 5.42 -2.80 -11.91
N LEU A 426 5.84 -1.54 -11.79
CA LEU A 426 6.26 -0.65 -12.89
C LEU A 426 7.39 -1.26 -13.69
N PHE A 427 8.43 -1.75 -13.01
CA PHE A 427 9.58 -2.33 -13.66
C PHE A 427 9.21 -3.65 -14.36
N ALA A 428 8.34 -4.47 -13.75
CA ALA A 428 7.86 -5.69 -14.38
C ALA A 428 6.97 -5.40 -15.60
N VAL A 429 6.11 -4.38 -15.55
CA VAL A 429 5.31 -3.95 -16.72
C VAL A 429 6.21 -3.43 -17.83
N MET A 430 7.20 -2.59 -17.49
CA MET A 430 8.18 -2.09 -18.44
C MET A 430 8.96 -3.23 -19.10
N LEU A 431 9.46 -4.19 -18.31
CA LEU A 431 10.14 -5.38 -18.83
C LEU A 431 9.21 -6.20 -19.72
N ARG A 432 7.94 -6.34 -19.35
CA ARG A 432 6.96 -7.08 -20.15
C ARG A 432 6.72 -6.46 -21.53
N LEU A 433 6.75 -5.13 -21.61
CA LEU A 433 6.61 -4.37 -22.85
C LEU A 433 7.90 -4.38 -23.70
N LYS A 434 9.07 -4.24 -23.06
CA LYS A 434 10.36 -4.11 -23.75
C LYS A 434 10.98 -5.45 -24.16
N ASP A 435 10.94 -6.45 -23.28
CA ASP A 435 11.53 -7.78 -23.50
C ASP A 435 10.75 -8.85 -22.70
N PRO A 436 9.68 -9.43 -23.29
CA PRO A 436 8.80 -10.34 -22.58
C PRO A 436 9.50 -11.65 -22.16
N ALA A 437 10.62 -12.02 -22.81
CA ALA A 437 11.38 -13.22 -22.48
C ALA A 437 12.11 -13.13 -21.13
N ARG A 438 12.28 -11.92 -20.57
CA ARG A 438 12.89 -11.70 -19.24
C ARG A 438 11.96 -12.03 -18.07
N LEU A 439 10.67 -12.20 -18.33
CA LEU A 439 9.65 -12.53 -17.34
C LEU A 439 8.96 -13.84 -17.72
N PRO A 440 9.61 -15.01 -17.55
CA PRO A 440 8.94 -16.28 -17.82
C PRO A 440 7.79 -16.52 -16.84
N GLY A 441 6.65 -16.82 -17.42
CA GLY A 441 5.46 -17.37 -16.76
C GLY A 441 5.33 -18.89 -16.95
N GLY A 442 6.23 -19.53 -17.70
CA GLY A 442 6.24 -20.96 -17.98
C GLY A 442 6.97 -21.30 -19.29
N ILE A 443 6.86 -22.56 -19.69
CA ILE A 443 7.40 -23.07 -20.97
C ILE A 443 6.27 -23.64 -21.85
N SER A 444 6.42 -23.49 -23.16
CA SER A 444 5.57 -24.14 -24.16
C SER A 444 6.42 -24.92 -25.15
N PHE A 445 5.93 -26.09 -25.54
CA PHE A 445 6.55 -26.92 -26.56
C PHE A 445 5.79 -26.70 -27.87
N GLN A 446 6.51 -26.27 -28.91
CA GLN A 446 5.96 -26.14 -30.25
C GLN A 446 6.56 -27.21 -31.14
N LEU A 447 5.70 -28.05 -31.72
CA LEU A 447 6.12 -28.99 -32.75
C LEU A 447 6.51 -28.20 -33.99
N LEU A 448 7.67 -28.50 -34.57
CA LEU A 448 8.09 -27.96 -35.85
C LEU A 448 7.71 -28.96 -36.93
N ASP A 449 7.02 -28.48 -37.95
CA ASP A 449 6.71 -29.29 -39.13
C ASP A 449 8.03 -29.64 -39.83
N SER A 450 8.40 -30.91 -39.72
CA SER A 450 9.59 -31.45 -40.37
C SER A 450 9.22 -32.00 -41.73
N THR A 451 9.93 -31.58 -42.76
CA THR A 451 9.87 -32.20 -44.10
C THR A 451 10.43 -33.63 -44.13
N HIS A 452 11.12 -34.05 -43.06
CA HIS A 452 11.68 -35.38 -42.92
C HIS A 452 10.75 -36.32 -42.11
N PRO A 453 10.39 -37.49 -42.63
CA PRO A 453 9.43 -38.41 -41.99
C PRO A 453 9.99 -39.20 -40.80
N GLN A 454 11.29 -39.08 -40.48
CA GLN A 454 11.96 -39.93 -39.49
C GLN A 454 12.21 -39.26 -38.12
N ALA A 455 12.04 -37.94 -37.98
CA ALA A 455 12.27 -37.24 -36.72
C ALA A 455 11.35 -36.04 -36.54
N ALA A 456 10.64 -35.98 -35.41
CA ALA A 456 9.86 -34.83 -34.99
C ALA A 456 10.74 -33.86 -34.20
N TYR A 457 10.83 -32.61 -34.64
CA TYR A 457 11.58 -31.57 -33.92
C TYR A 457 10.64 -30.77 -33.01
N VAL A 458 11.00 -30.62 -31.74
CA VAL A 458 10.23 -29.83 -30.78
C VAL A 458 11.04 -28.60 -30.38
N ARG A 459 10.45 -27.42 -30.57
CA ARG A 459 11.02 -26.15 -30.13
C ARG A 459 10.47 -25.78 -28.76
N LEU A 460 11.37 -25.60 -27.80
CA LEU A 460 11.05 -25.06 -26.49
C LEU A 460 10.97 -23.53 -26.54
N LYS A 461 9.85 -22.95 -26.11
CA LYS A 461 9.63 -21.49 -26.05
C LYS A 461 9.22 -21.05 -24.65
N SER A 462 9.75 -19.91 -24.19
CA SER A 462 9.32 -19.27 -22.95
C SER A 462 7.95 -18.62 -23.15
N VAL A 463 6.99 -18.93 -22.28
CA VAL A 463 5.72 -18.22 -22.20
C VAL A 463 5.92 -17.06 -21.23
N PRO A 464 5.71 -15.80 -21.65
CA PRO A 464 5.90 -14.67 -20.76
C PRO A 464 4.77 -14.55 -19.72
N LEU A 465 5.07 -13.97 -18.56
CA LEU A 465 4.14 -13.81 -17.45
C LEU A 465 2.87 -13.06 -17.88
N SER A 466 1.70 -13.55 -17.48
CA SER A 466 0.43 -12.90 -17.81
C SER A 466 0.23 -11.63 -16.99
N LEU A 467 -0.41 -10.61 -17.58
CA LEU A 467 -0.74 -9.37 -16.85
C LEU A 467 -1.59 -9.66 -15.61
N ARG A 468 -2.53 -10.61 -15.71
CA ARG A 468 -3.34 -11.04 -14.56
C ARG A 468 -2.50 -11.60 -13.42
N ALA A 469 -1.46 -12.38 -13.72
CA ALA A 469 -0.54 -12.91 -12.70
C ALA A 469 0.28 -11.80 -12.03
N MET A 470 0.70 -10.78 -12.80
CA MET A 470 1.42 -9.62 -12.26
C MET A 470 0.59 -8.80 -11.26
N PHE A 471 -0.71 -8.66 -11.53
CA PHE A 471 -1.65 -7.91 -10.69
C PHE A 471 -2.43 -8.79 -9.71
N ASN A 472 -2.11 -10.08 -9.58
CA ASN A 472 -2.81 -10.99 -8.67
C ASN A 472 -2.89 -10.48 -7.21
N PRO A 473 -1.84 -9.89 -6.63
CA PRO A 473 -1.91 -9.31 -5.28
C PRO A 473 -2.98 -8.21 -5.13
N TYR A 474 -3.24 -7.42 -6.18
CA TYR A 474 -4.28 -6.39 -6.17
C TYR A 474 -5.68 -6.99 -6.24
N PHE A 475 -5.87 -8.04 -7.05
CA PHE A 475 -7.14 -8.76 -7.13
C PHE A 475 -7.48 -9.46 -5.80
N GLU A 476 -6.48 -10.03 -5.13
CA GLU A 476 -6.64 -10.62 -3.80
C GLU A 476 -7.06 -9.58 -2.75
N LEU A 477 -6.39 -8.43 -2.72
CA LEU A 477 -6.76 -7.32 -1.83
C LEU A 477 -8.18 -6.82 -2.11
N GLY A 478 -8.52 -6.60 -3.39
CA GLY A 478 -9.87 -6.21 -3.80
C GLY A 478 -10.93 -7.24 -3.40
N GLY A 479 -10.60 -8.53 -3.51
CA GLY A 479 -11.44 -9.62 -3.03
C GLY A 479 -11.68 -9.58 -1.52
N ARG A 480 -10.63 -9.29 -0.72
CA ARG A 480 -10.74 -9.13 0.75
C ARG A 480 -11.60 -7.94 1.13
N ILE A 481 -11.38 -6.78 0.52
CA ILE A 481 -12.18 -5.56 0.74
C ILE A 481 -13.65 -5.83 0.40
N ARG A 482 -13.91 -6.45 -0.76
CA ARG A 482 -15.28 -6.78 -1.17
C ARG A 482 -15.96 -7.71 -0.17
N LYS A 483 -15.26 -8.75 0.29
CA LYS A 483 -15.80 -9.71 1.26
C LYS A 483 -16.16 -9.04 2.59
N HIS A 484 -15.31 -8.13 3.09
CA HIS A 484 -15.53 -7.43 4.37
C HIS A 484 -16.69 -6.43 4.30
N TYR A 485 -16.65 -5.49 3.34
CA TYR A 485 -17.62 -4.40 3.30
C TYR A 485 -18.98 -4.76 2.70
N PHE A 486 -19.04 -5.75 1.79
CA PHE A 486 -20.30 -6.23 1.22
C PHE A 486 -20.89 -7.43 1.97
N ALA A 487 -20.39 -7.73 3.18
CA ALA A 487 -20.98 -8.78 4.01
C ALA A 487 -22.41 -8.38 4.46
N PRO A 488 -23.38 -9.31 4.44
CA PRO A 488 -24.75 -9.02 4.89
C PRO A 488 -24.81 -8.55 6.35
N GLY A 489 -23.86 -8.98 7.19
CA GLY A 489 -23.73 -8.51 8.57
C GLY A 489 -23.40 -7.01 8.67
N VAL A 490 -22.64 -6.44 7.73
CA VAL A 490 -22.35 -4.99 7.68
C VAL A 490 -23.59 -4.20 7.31
N PHE A 491 -24.37 -4.69 6.34
CA PHE A 491 -25.66 -4.10 6.00
C PHE A 491 -26.65 -4.16 7.16
N LEU A 492 -26.68 -5.28 7.89
CA LEU A 492 -27.53 -5.44 9.08
C LEU A 492 -27.08 -4.52 10.22
N SER A 493 -25.77 -4.37 10.42
CA SER A 493 -25.21 -3.44 11.43
C SER A 493 -25.59 -1.99 11.09
N LEU A 494 -25.45 -1.61 9.81
CA LEU A 494 -25.87 -0.29 9.33
C LEU A 494 -27.39 -0.08 9.47
N ALA A 495 -28.21 -1.12 9.22
CA ALA A 495 -29.66 -1.04 9.35
C ALA A 495 -30.14 -0.99 10.82
N SER A 496 -29.36 -1.56 11.76
CA SER A 496 -29.68 -1.58 13.19
C SER A 496 -29.04 -0.43 13.99
N GLY A 497 -28.23 0.41 13.33
CA GLY A 497 -27.47 1.48 13.98
C GLY A 497 -26.29 0.97 14.81
N GLU A 498 -25.92 -0.30 14.68
CA GLU A 498 -24.73 -0.85 15.30
C GLU A 498 -23.45 -0.36 14.59
N PHE A 499 -22.37 -0.29 15.34
CA PHE A 499 -21.09 0.19 14.82
C PHE A 499 -20.54 -0.78 13.77
N VAL A 500 -20.34 -0.30 12.55
CA VAL A 500 -19.70 -1.09 11.49
C VAL A 500 -18.22 -1.26 11.83
N PRO A 501 -17.73 -2.50 12.03
CA PRO A 501 -16.33 -2.72 12.37
C PRO A 501 -15.42 -2.30 11.20
N PRO A 502 -14.51 -1.34 11.42
CA PRO A 502 -13.56 -0.94 10.38
C PRO A 502 -12.65 -2.12 10.04
N MET A 503 -12.31 -2.29 8.76
CA MET A 503 -11.36 -3.32 8.37
C MET A 503 -10.00 -3.04 9.02
N ASN A 504 -9.34 -4.07 9.56
CA ASN A 504 -8.03 -3.89 10.20
C ASN A 504 -7.04 -3.30 9.19
N ARG A 505 -6.44 -2.16 9.55
CA ARG A 505 -5.46 -1.44 8.73
C ARG A 505 -4.29 -2.33 8.32
N ARG A 506 -3.85 -3.25 9.19
CA ARG A 506 -2.77 -4.21 8.85
C ARG A 506 -3.14 -5.11 7.66
N SER A 507 -4.41 -5.49 7.53
CA SER A 507 -4.91 -6.28 6.40
C SER A 507 -4.96 -5.44 5.12
N LEU A 508 -5.47 -4.21 5.20
CA LEU A 508 -5.51 -3.25 4.09
C LEU A 508 -4.13 -3.00 3.49
N TYR A 509 -3.15 -2.76 4.34
CA TYR A 509 -1.82 -2.35 3.92
C TYR A 509 -0.85 -3.50 3.75
N SER A 510 -1.27 -4.75 3.96
CA SER A 510 -0.45 -5.95 3.77
C SER A 510 0.21 -6.01 2.39
N LEU A 511 -0.46 -5.49 1.36
CA LEU A 511 0.06 -5.35 0.00
C LEU A 511 1.31 -4.46 -0.06
N GLN A 512 1.31 -3.32 0.64
CA GLN A 512 2.41 -2.35 0.63
C GLN A 512 3.69 -2.94 1.23
N TYR A 513 3.55 -3.87 2.18
CA TYR A 513 4.68 -4.58 2.78
C TYR A 513 5.08 -5.85 2.03
N SER A 514 4.38 -6.28 0.97
CA SER A 514 4.59 -7.62 0.38
C SER A 514 5.94 -7.80 -0.34
N MET A 515 6.63 -6.70 -0.66
CA MET A 515 7.99 -6.69 -1.19
C MET A 515 9.08 -6.55 -0.11
N LEU A 516 8.69 -6.39 1.16
CA LEU A 516 9.59 -6.25 2.30
C LEU A 516 9.66 -7.57 3.11
N PRO A 517 10.83 -7.91 3.66
CA PRO A 517 10.99 -9.11 4.47
C PRO A 517 10.23 -8.98 5.79
N VAL A 518 9.77 -10.11 6.33
CA VAL A 518 9.04 -10.15 7.61
C VAL A 518 10.00 -9.85 8.77
N GLU A 519 11.17 -10.47 8.74
CA GLU A 519 12.27 -10.20 9.68
C GLU A 519 13.28 -9.25 9.03
N ARG A 520 13.69 -8.24 9.78
CA ARG A 520 14.61 -7.22 9.30
C ARG A 520 16.03 -7.66 9.62
N ALA A 521 16.93 -7.59 8.63
CA ALA A 521 18.36 -7.89 8.82
C ALA A 521 18.96 -7.03 9.94
N GLY A 522 19.80 -7.65 10.78
CA GLY A 522 20.41 -6.98 11.92
C GLY A 522 21.39 -5.88 11.49
N VAL A 523 21.64 -4.88 12.36
CA VAL A 523 22.68 -3.88 12.10
C VAL A 523 24.07 -4.54 12.09
N GLY A 524 24.31 -5.51 12.98
CA GLY A 524 25.56 -6.28 13.01
C GLY A 524 25.77 -7.12 11.76
N GLU A 525 24.72 -7.80 11.30
CA GLU A 525 24.75 -8.59 10.05
C GLU A 525 25.11 -7.72 8.84
N LEU A 526 24.50 -6.53 8.72
CA LEU A 526 24.84 -5.60 7.65
C LEU A 526 26.30 -5.13 7.71
N TRP A 527 26.83 -4.89 8.92
CA TRP A 527 28.22 -4.50 9.12
C TRP A 527 29.18 -5.59 8.66
N GLU A 528 28.95 -6.83 9.10
CA GLU A 528 29.76 -7.99 8.73
C GLU A 528 29.78 -8.25 7.22
N GLU A 529 28.66 -8.02 6.52
CA GLU A 529 28.63 -8.17 5.06
C GLU A 529 29.23 -6.97 4.29
N SER A 530 29.45 -5.84 4.96
CA SER A 530 29.89 -4.58 4.34
C SER A 530 31.40 -4.33 4.42
N ILE A 531 32.09 -4.99 5.35
CA ILE A 531 33.56 -5.03 5.47
C ILE A 531 34.10 -6.09 4.51
#